data_AF-B7PGK9-F1
#
_entry.id   AF-B7PGK9-F1
#
_cell.length_a   1.000
_cell.length_b   1.000
_cell.length_c   1.000
_cell.angle_alpha   90.00
_cell.angle_beta   90.00
_cell.angle_gamma   90.00
#
_symmetry.space_group_name_H-M   'P 1'
#
loop_
_entity.id
_entity.type
_entity.pdbx_description
1 polymer ?
#
loop_
_entity_poly.entity_id
_entity_poly.type
_entity_poly.pdbx_seq_one_letter_code
_entity_poly.pdbx_strand_id
1 'polypeptide(L)'
;MGSCLLLRRHLMVWAVFAPRLIFQVVSAALCLPAVLVGHPSPLADPWGPALSWLLLGQLGFFATGHQTTFSTVHWKAAFVGAHLEGPPMALGMLKVLANTFSGPLLCATSLPLLVTSPLDRKAMVRTATCYSALLLLQVQ
;
A
#
# COMPACT_ATOMS: atom_id res chain seq x y z
N MET A 1 24.34 18.43 -28.73
CA MET A 1 23.82 17.04 -28.82
C MET A 1 23.91 16.28 -27.48
N GLY A 2 24.98 16.42 -26.67
CA GLY A 2 25.10 15.71 -25.38
C GLY A 2 24.04 16.04 -24.32
N SER A 3 23.56 17.28 -24.25
CA SER A 3 22.55 17.72 -23.27
C SER A 3 21.20 17.01 -23.45
N CYS A 4 20.80 16.70 -24.68
CA CYS A 4 19.57 15.98 -24.99
C CYS A 4 19.65 14.50 -24.54
N LEU A 5 20.83 13.88 -24.65
CA LEU A 5 21.07 12.51 -24.18
C LEU A 5 21.10 12.42 -22.66
N LEU A 6 21.68 13.42 -21.98
CA LEU A 6 21.65 13.53 -20.52
C LEU A 6 20.22 13.73 -20.00
N LEU A 7 19.44 14.61 -20.65
CA LEU A 7 18.03 14.84 -20.30
C LEU A 7 17.18 13.58 -20.51
N ARG A 8 17.40 12.83 -21.60
CA ARG A 8 16.72 11.56 -21.88
C ARG A 8 17.05 10.48 -20.84
N ARG A 9 18.32 10.37 -20.40
CA ARG A 9 18.72 9.43 -19.34
C ARG A 9 18.10 9.78 -17.98
N HIS A 10 18.05 11.07 -17.65
CA HIS A 10 17.43 11.54 -16.41
C HIS A 10 15.90 11.35 -16.42
N LEU A 11 15.24 11.64 -17.55
CA LEU A 11 13.80 11.41 -17.71
C LEU A 11 13.43 9.92 -17.59
N MET A 12 14.27 9.01 -18.08
CA MET A 12 14.02 7.56 -17.91
C MET A 12 14.18 7.10 -16.46
N VAL A 13 15.10 7.70 -15.69
CA VAL A 13 15.16 7.54 -14.23
C VAL A 13 13.83 7.96 -13.61
N TRP A 14 13.32 9.14 -13.92
CA TRP A 14 12.04 9.60 -13.37
C TRP A 14 10.85 8.74 -13.78
N ALA A 15 10.83 8.22 -15.00
CA ALA A 15 9.78 7.30 -15.44
C ALA A 15 9.74 5.98 -14.65
N VAL A 16 10.88 5.54 -14.11
CA VAL A 16 11.00 4.31 -13.32
C VAL A 16 10.84 4.58 -11.82
N PHE A 17 11.37 5.69 -11.32
CA PHE A 17 11.32 6.03 -9.89
C PHE A 17 10.00 6.66 -9.47
N ALA A 18 9.38 7.48 -10.31
CA ALA A 18 8.15 8.18 -9.95
C ALA A 18 7.00 7.22 -9.60
N PRO A 19 6.71 6.15 -10.36
CA PRO A 19 5.64 5.22 -10.02
C PRO A 19 5.85 4.53 -8.66
N ARG A 20 7.11 4.14 -8.37
CA ARG A 20 7.47 3.49 -7.11
C ARG A 20 7.35 4.42 -5.92
N LEU A 21 7.84 5.65 -6.07
CA LEU A 21 7.77 6.66 -5.01
C LEU A 21 6.32 7.08 -4.74
N ILE A 22 5.51 7.30 -5.78
CA ILE A 22 4.09 7.62 -5.64
C ILE A 22 3.38 6.51 -4.86
N PHE A 23 3.61 5.25 -5.21
CA PHE A 23 3.00 4.13 -4.50
C PHE A 23 3.38 4.08 -3.02
N GLN A 24 4.66 4.30 -2.70
CA GLN A 24 5.14 4.35 -1.32
C GLN A 24 4.52 5.51 -0.54
N VAL A 25 4.46 6.71 -1.12
CA VAL A 25 3.88 7.90 -0.48
C VAL A 25 2.39 7.72 -0.23
N VAL A 26 1.64 7.21 -1.21
CA VAL A 26 0.19 6.97 -1.05
C VAL A 26 -0.07 5.91 0.01
N SER A 27 0.70 4.82 0.01
CA SER A 27 0.53 3.76 1.01
C SER A 27 0.88 4.23 2.43
N ALA A 28 1.93 5.06 2.57
CA ALA A 28 2.27 5.69 3.84
C ALA A 28 1.17 6.67 4.29
N ALA A 29 0.64 7.49 3.38
CA ALA A 29 -0.44 8.41 3.67
C ALA A 29 -1.74 7.72 4.11
N LEU A 30 -2.03 6.52 3.61
CA LEU A 30 -3.16 5.71 4.05
C LEU A 30 -2.94 5.09 5.45
N CYS A 31 -1.71 4.68 5.76
CA CYS A 31 -1.40 3.98 7.01
C CYS A 31 -1.13 4.94 8.19
N LEU A 32 -0.57 6.12 7.95
CA LEU A 32 -0.19 7.09 9.00
C LEU A 32 -1.38 7.57 9.86
N PRO A 33 -2.54 7.98 9.31
CA PRO A 33 -3.67 8.43 10.12
C PRO A 33 -4.19 7.34 11.05
N ALA A 34 -4.22 6.08 10.60
CA ALA A 34 -4.65 4.94 11.38
C ALA A 34 -3.80 4.75 12.65
N VAL A 35 -2.49 4.98 12.55
CA VAL A 35 -1.55 4.92 13.67
C VAL A 35 -1.78 6.07 14.65
N LEU A 36 -1.97 7.28 14.13
CA LEU A 36 -2.16 8.48 14.96
C LEU A 36 -3.47 8.42 15.75
N VAL A 37 -4.54 7.89 15.14
CA VAL A 37 -5.84 7.69 15.80
C VAL A 37 -5.78 6.54 16.81
N GLY A 38 -5.01 5.49 16.52
CA GLY A 38 -4.85 4.33 17.39
C GLY A 38 -3.95 4.55 18.62
N HIS A 39 -3.51 5.77 18.90
CA HIS A 39 -2.54 6.02 19.97
C HIS A 39 -3.11 6.96 21.04
N PRO A 40 -3.53 6.44 22.20
CA PRO A 40 -4.08 7.26 23.27
C PRO A 40 -3.03 7.92 24.18
N SER A 41 -1.73 7.61 24.07
CA SER A 41 -0.73 7.97 25.09
C SER A 41 0.64 8.40 24.54
N PRO A 42 1.02 9.70 24.59
CA PRO A 42 2.19 10.27 23.89
C PRO A 42 3.58 9.72 24.25
N LEU A 43 3.67 8.76 25.19
CA LEU A 43 4.92 8.15 25.67
C LEU A 43 5.23 6.77 25.06
N ALA A 44 4.31 6.16 24.31
CA ALA A 44 4.53 4.83 23.74
C ALA A 44 5.01 4.93 22.28
N ASP A 45 5.99 4.14 21.86
CA ASP A 45 6.56 4.18 20.51
C ASP A 45 5.48 3.94 19.41
N PRO A 46 5.11 4.95 18.61
CA PRO A 46 4.10 4.79 17.56
C PRO A 46 4.70 4.14 16.30
N TRP A 47 6.01 4.27 16.11
CA TRP A 47 6.71 3.91 14.89
C TRP A 47 6.84 2.40 14.66
N GLY A 48 6.99 1.61 15.72
CA GLY A 48 7.13 0.14 15.61
C GLY A 48 5.91 -0.51 14.96
N PRO A 49 4.70 -0.34 15.53
CA PRO A 49 3.46 -0.80 14.91
C PRO A 49 3.19 -0.17 13.54
N ALA A 50 3.47 1.13 13.38
CA ALA A 50 3.27 1.83 12.11
C ALA A 50 4.08 1.21 10.97
N LEU A 51 5.37 0.99 11.21
CA LEU A 51 6.28 0.43 10.22
C LEU A 51 5.95 -1.02 9.92
N SER A 52 5.61 -1.84 10.93
CA SER A 52 5.24 -3.23 10.70
C SER A 52 3.96 -3.36 9.87
N TRP A 53 2.95 -2.51 10.11
CA TRP A 53 1.72 -2.49 9.33
C TRP A 53 1.90 -1.91 7.92
N LEU A 54 2.73 -0.88 7.78
CA LEU A 54 3.09 -0.35 6.47
C LEU A 54 3.78 -1.42 5.63
N LEU A 55 4.79 -2.11 6.19
CA LEU A 55 5.51 -3.18 5.51
C LEU A 55 4.59 -4.34 5.15
N LEU A 56 3.71 -4.77 6.07
CA LEU A 56 2.75 -5.84 5.80
C LEU A 56 1.82 -5.46 4.63
N GLY A 57 1.32 -4.23 4.60
CA GLY A 57 0.49 -3.73 3.50
C GLY A 57 1.21 -3.68 2.16
N GLN A 58 2.49 -3.26 2.14
CA GLN A 58 3.33 -3.29 0.94
C GLN A 58 3.57 -4.73 0.46
N LEU A 59 3.84 -5.65 1.37
CA LEU A 59 4.06 -7.06 1.02
C LEU A 59 2.78 -7.70 0.48
N GLY A 60 1.60 -7.34 1.02
CA GLY A 60 0.31 -7.79 0.48
C GLY A 60 0.08 -7.36 -0.98
N PHE A 61 0.53 -6.15 -1.35
CA PHE A 61 0.49 -5.69 -2.74
C PHE A 61 1.32 -6.59 -3.67
N PHE A 62 2.55 -6.93 -3.27
CA PHE A 62 3.41 -7.80 -4.08
C PHE A 62 2.94 -9.26 -4.06
N ALA A 63 2.40 -9.74 -2.93
CA ALA A 63 1.88 -11.10 -2.79
C ALA A 63 0.65 -11.37 -3.69
N THR A 64 -0.10 -10.32 -4.07
CA THR A 64 -1.21 -10.43 -5.04
C THR A 64 -0.75 -10.32 -6.51
N GLY A 65 0.56 -10.25 -6.76
CA GLY A 65 1.16 -10.20 -8.10
C GLY A 65 1.19 -8.82 -8.75
N HIS A 66 0.88 -7.74 -8.00
CA HIS A 66 0.93 -6.39 -8.56
C HIS A 66 2.37 -5.90 -8.73
N GLN A 67 2.57 -5.02 -9.71
CA GLN A 67 3.83 -4.32 -9.95
C GLN A 67 3.63 -2.81 -9.87
N THR A 68 4.65 -2.11 -9.41
CA THR A 68 4.68 -0.64 -9.24
C THR A 68 4.95 0.10 -10.56
N THR A 69 4.22 -0.27 -11.62
CA THR A 69 4.27 0.37 -12.95
C THR A 69 2.85 0.66 -13.43
N PHE A 70 2.63 1.78 -14.12
CA PHE A 70 1.27 2.16 -14.57
C PHE A 70 0.67 1.19 -15.60
N SER A 71 1.50 0.56 -16.42
CA SER A 71 1.06 -0.41 -17.43
C SER A 71 0.56 -1.73 -16.84
N THR A 72 0.94 -2.05 -15.60
CA THR A 72 0.62 -3.32 -14.93
C THR A 72 -0.56 -3.20 -13.97
N VAL A 73 -1.22 -2.04 -13.91
CA VAL A 73 -2.43 -1.86 -13.09
C VAL A 73 -3.56 -2.71 -13.66
N HIS A 74 -4.28 -3.43 -12.79
CA HIS A 74 -5.38 -4.31 -13.17
C HIS A 74 -6.65 -3.50 -13.54
N TRP A 75 -6.64 -2.86 -14.70
CA TRP A 75 -7.74 -2.01 -15.19
C TRP A 75 -9.08 -2.75 -15.30
N LYS A 76 -9.06 -4.07 -15.51
CA LYS A 76 -10.27 -4.91 -15.55
C LYS A 76 -11.07 -4.87 -14.24
N ALA A 77 -10.43 -4.56 -13.10
CA ALA A 77 -11.09 -4.43 -11.80
C ALA A 77 -12.18 -3.34 -11.79
N ALA A 78 -12.05 -2.30 -12.62
CA ALA A 78 -13.07 -1.26 -12.76
C ALA A 78 -14.44 -1.83 -13.13
N PHE A 79 -14.44 -2.89 -13.97
CA PHE A 79 -15.64 -3.41 -14.62
C PHE A 79 -16.22 -4.65 -13.93
N VAL A 80 -15.62 -5.12 -12.83
CA VAL A 80 -16.15 -6.25 -12.08
C VAL A 80 -17.52 -5.89 -11.52
N GLY A 81 -18.58 -6.56 -12.00
CA GLY A 81 -19.96 -6.28 -11.63
C GLY A 81 -20.55 -5.00 -12.25
N ALA A 82 -19.95 -4.46 -13.32
CA ALA A 82 -20.56 -3.37 -14.08
C ALA A 82 -21.62 -3.89 -15.07
N HIS A 83 -22.72 -3.16 -15.22
CA HIS A 83 -23.69 -3.39 -16.29
C HIS A 83 -23.10 -3.03 -17.67
N LEU A 84 -23.79 -3.43 -18.75
CA LEU A 84 -23.36 -3.24 -20.14
C LEU A 84 -23.01 -1.78 -20.50
N GLU A 85 -23.53 -0.80 -19.76
CA GLU A 85 -23.25 0.63 -19.94
C GLU A 85 -21.94 1.10 -19.28
N GLY A 86 -21.27 0.23 -18.53
CA GLY A 86 -20.05 0.55 -17.79
C GLY A 86 -20.31 1.35 -16.50
N PRO A 87 -19.37 1.32 -15.53
CA PRO A 87 -19.49 2.14 -14.33
C PRO A 87 -19.18 3.61 -14.65
N PRO A 88 -19.73 4.58 -13.90
CA PRO A 88 -19.28 5.96 -13.99
C PRO A 88 -17.77 6.02 -13.70
N MET A 89 -17.05 6.90 -14.40
CA MET A 89 -15.58 7.00 -14.35
C MET A 89 -15.04 7.01 -12.91
N ALA A 90 -15.67 7.78 -12.01
CA ALA A 90 -15.26 7.88 -10.61
C ALA A 90 -15.36 6.53 -9.87
N LEU A 91 -16.42 5.75 -10.09
CA LEU A 91 -16.60 4.44 -9.45
C LEU A 91 -15.61 3.41 -10.02
N GLY A 92 -15.36 3.46 -11.33
CA GLY A 92 -14.34 2.62 -11.98
C GLY A 92 -12.94 2.89 -11.41
N MET A 93 -12.57 4.18 -11.29
CA MET A 93 -11.31 4.60 -10.67
C MET A 93 -11.22 4.14 -9.21
N LEU A 94 -12.29 4.32 -8.42
CA LEU A 94 -12.33 3.88 -7.03
C LEU A 94 -12.11 2.37 -6.89
N LYS A 95 -12.74 1.56 -7.76
CA LYS A 95 -12.55 0.10 -7.77
C LYS A 95 -11.12 -0.32 -8.12
N VAL A 96 -10.53 0.34 -9.11
CA VAL A 96 -9.12 0.08 -9.48
C VAL A 96 -8.20 0.45 -8.34
N LEU A 97 -8.40 1.61 -7.72
CA LEU A 97 -7.63 2.05 -6.55
C LEU A 97 -7.82 1.12 -5.34
N ALA A 98 -9.05 0.70 -5.06
CA ALA A 98 -9.34 -0.23 -3.97
C ALA A 98 -8.66 -1.59 -4.19
N ASN A 99 -8.59 -2.05 -5.44
CA ASN A 99 -7.85 -3.26 -5.79
C ASN A 99 -6.33 -3.07 -5.64
N THR A 100 -5.78 -1.99 -6.20
CA THR A 100 -4.34 -1.66 -6.18
C THR A 100 -3.83 -1.37 -4.77
N PHE A 101 -4.64 -0.75 -3.91
CA PHE A 101 -4.26 -0.39 -2.53
C PHE A 101 -4.95 -1.27 -1.49
N SER A 102 -5.45 -2.45 -1.88
CA SER A 102 -6.13 -3.39 -0.98
C SER A 102 -5.29 -3.75 0.25
N GLY A 103 -4.02 -4.12 0.06
CA GLY A 103 -3.08 -4.43 1.14
C GLY A 103 -2.91 -3.27 2.14
N PRO A 104 -2.47 -2.08 1.69
CA PRO A 104 -2.37 -0.89 2.55
C PRO A 104 -3.69 -0.47 3.20
N LEU A 105 -4.83 -0.58 2.51
CA LEU A 105 -6.14 -0.24 3.05
C LEU A 105 -6.59 -1.21 4.15
N LEU A 106 -6.42 -2.52 3.94
CA LEU A 106 -6.72 -3.54 4.96
C LEU A 106 -5.82 -3.40 6.19
N CYS A 107 -4.55 -3.08 5.98
CA CYS A 107 -3.63 -2.77 7.07
C CYS A 107 -4.10 -1.49 7.81
N ALA A 108 -4.38 -0.41 7.09
CA ALA A 108 -4.82 0.85 7.69
C ALA A 108 -6.12 0.71 8.50
N THR A 109 -7.11 -0.06 8.02
CA THR A 109 -8.38 -0.23 8.73
C THR A 109 -8.30 -1.21 9.89
N SER A 110 -7.44 -2.24 9.80
CA SER A 110 -7.28 -3.23 10.88
C SER A 110 -6.55 -2.67 12.11
N LEU A 111 -5.66 -1.69 11.94
CA LEU A 111 -4.89 -1.11 13.05
C LEU A 111 -5.75 -0.43 14.14
N PRO A 112 -6.67 0.50 13.82
CA PRO A 112 -7.53 1.13 14.84
C PRO A 112 -8.49 0.13 15.48
N LEU A 113 -8.97 -0.86 14.71
CA LEU A 113 -9.78 -1.97 15.25
C LEU A 113 -8.99 -2.78 16.29
N LEU A 114 -7.72 -3.09 16.02
CA LEU A 114 -6.86 -3.82 16.94
C LEU A 114 -6.49 -3.01 18.19
N VAL A 115 -6.38 -1.68 18.09
CA VAL A 115 -6.14 -0.82 19.25
C VAL A 115 -7.31 -0.84 20.23
N THR A 116 -8.55 -0.93 19.73
CA THR A 116 -9.73 -1.07 20.60
C THR A 116 -9.83 -2.46 21.23
N SER A 117 -9.08 -3.44 20.72
CA SER A 117 -9.04 -4.79 21.24
C SER A 117 -8.03 -4.93 22.39
N PRO A 118 -8.20 -5.89 23.31
CA PRO A 118 -7.28 -6.10 24.43
C PRO A 118 -5.91 -6.69 24.03
N LEU A 119 -5.58 -6.75 22.73
CA LEU A 119 -4.34 -7.35 22.24
C LEU A 119 -3.13 -6.47 22.58
N ASP A 120 -2.10 -7.10 23.16
CA ASP A 120 -0.84 -6.42 23.49
C ASP A 120 -0.11 -5.96 22.22
N ARG A 121 0.46 -4.74 22.26
CA ARG A 121 1.22 -4.12 21.17
C ARG A 121 2.39 -5.00 20.72
N LYS A 122 3.03 -5.71 21.66
CA LYS A 122 4.13 -6.64 21.35
C LYS A 122 3.65 -7.85 20.55
N ALA A 123 2.48 -8.38 20.89
CA ALA A 123 1.85 -9.45 20.12
C ALA A 123 1.50 -8.96 18.71
N MET A 124 0.95 -7.75 18.60
CA MET A 124 0.61 -7.13 17.33
C MET A 124 1.83 -6.99 16.39
N VAL A 125 2.94 -6.44 16.89
CA VAL A 125 4.19 -6.32 16.11
C VAL A 125 4.74 -7.69 15.72
N ARG A 126 4.79 -8.65 16.65
CA ARG A 126 5.26 -10.03 16.37
C ARG A 126 4.47 -10.70 15.26
N THR A 127 3.14 -10.61 15.33
CA THR A 127 2.25 -11.20 14.34
C THR A 127 2.48 -10.58 12.97
N ALA A 128 2.54 -9.25 12.87
CA ALA A 128 2.83 -8.57 11.61
C ALA A 128 4.21 -8.93 11.04
N THR A 129 5.25 -9.01 11.87
CA THR A 129 6.59 -9.43 11.41
C THR A 129 6.61 -10.90 10.95
N CYS A 130 5.88 -11.78 11.62
CA CYS A 130 5.77 -13.19 11.25
C CYS A 130 5.06 -13.35 9.90
N TYR A 131 3.90 -12.69 9.72
CA TYR A 131 3.20 -12.69 8.44
C TYR A 131 4.03 -12.05 7.32
N SER A 132 4.75 -10.97 7.61
CA SER A 132 5.66 -10.34 6.64
C SER A 132 6.74 -11.31 6.19
N ALA A 133 7.35 -12.06 7.11
CA ALA A 133 8.35 -13.07 6.79
C ALA A 133 7.76 -14.22 5.96
N LEU A 134 6.55 -14.70 6.30
CA LEU A 134 5.85 -15.72 5.51
C LEU A 134 5.55 -15.26 4.08
N LEU A 135 5.07 -14.02 3.92
CA LEU A 135 4.80 -13.45 2.59
C LEU A 135 6.08 -13.28 1.77
N LEU A 136 7.19 -12.89 2.40
CA LEU A 136 8.49 -12.82 1.73
C LEU A 136 8.96 -14.18 1.21
N LEU A 137 8.69 -15.27 1.94
CA LEU A 137 8.98 -16.63 1.48
C LEU A 137 8.12 -17.05 0.28
N GLN A 138 6.94 -16.45 0.08
CA GLN A 138 6.06 -16.74 -1.06
C GLN A 138 6.38 -15.91 -2.31
N VAL A 139 7.16 -14.83 -2.16
CA VAL A 139 7.48 -13.87 -3.24
C VAL A 139 8.82 -14.21 -3.94
N GLN A 140 9.48 -15.31 -3.56
CA GLN A 140 10.67 -15.87 -4.22
C GLN A 140 10.27 -16.77 -5.39
#